data_AF-A0A2V3VT97-F1
#
_entry.id   AF-A0A2V3VT97-F1
#
_cell.length_a   1.000
_cell.length_b   1.000
_cell.length_c   1.000
_cell.angle_alpha   90.00
_cell.angle_beta   90.00
_cell.angle_gamma   90.00
#
_symmetry.space_group_name_H-M   'P 1'
#
loop_
_entity.id
_entity.type
_entity.pdbx_description
1 polymer ?
#
loop_
_entity_poly.entity_id
_entity_poly.type
_entity_poly.pdbx_seq_one_letter_code
_entity_poly.pdbx_strand_id
1 'polypeptide(L)'
;MIKYQNLLAMIMHTVHEKEVIETKIVDTSAIESFTKSFVKDYYTWQNNKESIERREEKLSHYLTEELQALNTDTVRADIPTSSSVSDINIWSISQDNEDTYAVVYSVEQKVTEDKNSEWIRSTYRIMIHQDNTGNLVITQNPTLWSLPNKSDYKPKQPESNGTVDSDTIQEVTEFLETFFAFYPTATDKELAYYVQNNALPLIGKDYLFSELINPVFQRSGNQVYV
;
A
#
# COMPACT_ATOMS: atom_id res chain seq x y z
N MET A 1 -16.14 -72.38 -11.13
CA MET A 1 -16.81 -71.59 -10.07
C MET A 1 -15.79 -71.44 -8.96
N ILE A 2 -15.30 -70.28 -8.51
CA ILE A 2 -15.79 -68.90 -8.53
C ILE A 2 -14.55 -67.99 -8.67
N LYS A 3 -14.68 -66.93 -9.48
CA LYS A 3 -13.70 -65.84 -9.64
C LYS A 3 -13.52 -65.09 -8.32
N TYR A 4 -12.29 -64.81 -7.91
CA TYR A 4 -11.99 -63.71 -7.01
C TYR A 4 -11.18 -62.65 -7.77
N GLN A 5 -11.87 -61.58 -8.17
CA GLN A 5 -11.28 -60.32 -8.59
C GLN A 5 -10.80 -59.59 -7.34
N ASN A 6 -9.51 -59.32 -7.22
CA ASN A 6 -9.00 -58.32 -6.29
C ASN A 6 -8.75 -57.03 -7.06
N LEU A 7 -9.61 -56.04 -6.85
CA LEU A 7 -9.36 -54.65 -7.22
C LEU A 7 -8.25 -54.10 -6.32
N LEU A 8 -7.14 -53.67 -6.92
CA LEU A 8 -6.16 -52.81 -6.24
C LEU A 8 -6.72 -51.40 -6.22
N ALA A 9 -7.21 -50.96 -5.07
CA ALA A 9 -7.46 -49.55 -4.81
C ALA A 9 -6.10 -48.83 -4.77
N MET A 10 -5.78 -48.08 -5.82
CA MET A 10 -4.65 -47.14 -5.79
C MET A 10 -4.97 -46.05 -4.77
N ILE A 11 -4.32 -46.10 -3.61
CA ILE A 11 -4.34 -45.01 -2.63
C ILE A 11 -3.44 -43.90 -3.20
N MET A 12 -4.04 -42.90 -3.84
CA MET A 12 -3.35 -41.67 -4.20
C MET A 12 -3.14 -40.85 -2.93
N HIS A 13 -1.92 -40.82 -2.40
CA HIS A 13 -1.53 -39.82 -1.40
C HIS A 13 -1.22 -38.51 -2.11
N THR A 14 -2.20 -37.60 -2.15
CA THR A 14 -1.94 -36.21 -2.53
C THR A 14 -1.21 -35.53 -1.38
N VAL A 15 0.11 -35.42 -1.48
CA VAL A 15 0.91 -34.56 -0.59
C VAL A 15 0.72 -33.12 -1.08
N HIS A 16 0.10 -32.26 -0.26
CA HIS A 16 0.17 -30.82 -0.47
C HIS A 16 1.53 -30.35 0.00
N GLU A 17 2.46 -30.20 -0.94
CA GLU A 17 3.74 -29.53 -0.69
C GLU A 17 3.45 -28.06 -0.38
N LYS A 18 3.61 -27.70 0.89
CA LYS A 18 3.43 -26.33 1.36
C LYS A 18 4.76 -25.62 1.15
N GLU A 19 4.89 -24.95 0.01
CA GLU A 19 6.05 -24.07 -0.26
C GLU A 19 6.01 -22.91 0.74
N VAL A 20 6.90 -22.95 1.73
CA VAL A 20 7.11 -21.85 2.68
C VAL A 20 8.04 -20.87 1.98
N ILE A 21 7.47 -19.86 1.32
CA ILE A 21 8.25 -18.76 0.75
C ILE A 21 8.77 -17.93 1.93
N GLU A 22 10.07 -18.06 2.25
CA GLU A 22 10.74 -17.15 3.19
C GLU A 22 10.85 -15.77 2.53
N THR A 23 9.98 -14.84 2.94
CA THR A 23 10.05 -13.44 2.51
C THR A 23 11.23 -12.75 3.19
N LYS A 24 12.33 -12.58 2.45
CA LYS A 24 13.44 -11.71 2.86
C LYS A 24 12.97 -10.25 2.77
N ILE A 25 12.87 -9.57 3.90
CA ILE A 25 12.62 -8.12 3.93
C ILE A 25 13.92 -7.44 3.46
N VAL A 26 13.88 -6.82 2.27
CA VAL A 26 14.99 -6.02 1.74
C VAL A 26 14.73 -4.56 2.12
N ASP A 27 15.71 -3.90 2.77
CA ASP A 27 15.65 -2.47 3.06
C ASP A 27 15.88 -1.69 1.76
N THR A 28 14.84 -0.99 1.29
CA THR A 28 14.86 -0.19 0.06
C THR A 28 14.89 1.31 0.32
N SER A 29 15.11 1.76 1.56
CA SER A 29 15.03 3.18 1.95
C SER A 29 16.03 4.07 1.21
N ALA A 30 17.25 3.57 0.98
CA ALA A 30 18.27 4.26 0.20
C ALA A 30 17.84 4.46 -1.26
N ILE A 31 17.27 3.42 -1.88
CA ILE A 31 16.75 3.45 -3.27
C ILE A 31 15.58 4.43 -3.36
N GLU A 32 14.67 4.42 -2.39
CA GLU A 32 13.54 5.35 -2.33
C GLU A 32 14.01 6.80 -2.27
N SER A 33 14.95 7.10 -1.36
CA SER A 33 15.50 8.45 -1.16
C SER A 33 16.28 8.93 -2.37
N PHE A 34 17.12 8.07 -2.95
CA PHE A 34 17.86 8.34 -4.18
C PHE A 34 16.92 8.63 -5.35
N THR A 35 15.85 7.83 -5.51
CA THR A 35 14.84 8.04 -6.54
C THR A 35 14.14 9.39 -6.36
N LYS A 36 13.71 9.75 -5.14
CA LYS A 36 13.03 11.03 -4.90
C LYS A 36 13.92 12.22 -5.23
N SER A 37 15.21 12.16 -4.88
CA SER A 37 16.18 13.21 -5.22
C SER A 37 16.38 13.33 -6.74
N PHE A 38 16.59 12.20 -7.41
CA PHE A 38 16.68 12.16 -8.87
C PHE A 38 15.43 12.74 -9.54
N VAL A 39 14.24 12.27 -9.18
CA VAL A 39 12.97 12.72 -9.78
C VAL A 39 12.80 14.24 -9.58
N LYS A 40 13.13 14.75 -8.40
CA LYS A 40 13.09 16.20 -8.15
C LYS A 40 13.99 16.97 -9.10
N ASP A 41 15.25 16.55 -9.26
CA ASP A 41 16.21 17.23 -10.12
C ASP A 41 15.90 17.03 -11.62
N TYR A 42 15.40 15.85 -12.01
CA TYR A 42 15.07 15.51 -13.39
C TYR A 42 13.88 16.30 -13.94
N TYR A 43 12.84 16.50 -13.13
CA TYR A 43 11.61 17.20 -13.54
C TYR A 43 11.55 18.67 -13.09
N THR A 44 12.64 19.24 -12.57
CA THR A 44 12.69 20.67 -12.22
C THR A 44 13.62 21.42 -13.14
N TRP A 45 13.10 22.42 -13.87
CA TRP A 45 13.91 23.32 -14.69
C TRP A 45 13.25 24.69 -14.84
N GLN A 46 14.05 25.69 -15.17
CA GLN A 46 13.59 27.00 -15.61
C GLN A 46 14.07 27.27 -17.03
N ASN A 47 13.35 28.09 -17.78
CA ASN A 47 13.73 28.47 -19.14
C ASN A 47 14.87 29.50 -19.16
N ASN A 48 16.04 29.12 -18.66
CA ASN A 48 17.27 29.88 -18.80
C ASN A 48 18.49 28.94 -18.77
N LYS A 49 19.55 29.34 -19.45
CA LYS A 49 20.78 28.56 -19.63
C LYS A 49 21.37 28.07 -18.30
N GLU A 50 21.46 28.95 -17.31
CA GLU A 50 22.05 28.64 -16.01
C GLU A 50 21.26 27.54 -15.26
N SER A 51 19.92 27.56 -15.35
CA SER A 51 19.09 26.50 -14.77
C SER A 51 19.26 25.17 -15.50
N ILE A 52 19.47 25.18 -16.82
CA ILE A 52 19.65 23.97 -17.62
C ILE A 52 21.01 23.34 -17.32
N GLU A 53 22.08 24.15 -17.28
CA GLU A 53 23.43 23.68 -16.93
C GLU A 53 23.47 23.09 -15.50
N ARG A 54 22.84 23.75 -14.53
CA ARG A 54 22.72 23.18 -13.17
C ARG A 54 21.95 21.87 -13.14
N ARG A 55 20.94 21.71 -13.99
CA ARG A 55 20.19 20.45 -14.09
C ARG A 55 21.10 19.36 -14.65
N GLU A 56 21.84 19.62 -15.71
CA GLU A 56 22.82 18.66 -16.27
C GLU A 56 23.85 18.22 -15.24
N GLU A 57 24.44 19.18 -14.50
CA GLU A 57 25.38 18.89 -13.41
C GLU A 57 24.75 17.97 -12.36
N LYS A 58 23.55 18.30 -11.87
CA LYS A 58 22.84 17.47 -10.89
C LYS A 58 22.55 16.07 -11.41
N LEU A 59 22.12 15.96 -12.67
CA LEU A 59 21.83 14.67 -13.30
C LEU A 59 23.06 13.77 -13.42
N SER A 60 24.25 14.34 -13.50
CA SER A 60 25.51 13.57 -13.51
C SER A 60 25.75 12.75 -12.22
N HIS A 61 25.13 13.14 -11.10
CA HIS A 61 25.21 12.40 -9.84
C HIS A 61 24.32 11.16 -9.78
N TYR A 62 23.40 11.00 -10.73
CA TYR A 62 22.44 9.89 -10.74
C TYR A 62 22.57 8.98 -11.96
N LEU A 63 22.92 9.55 -13.11
CA LEU A 63 22.85 8.89 -14.42
C LEU A 63 24.22 8.31 -14.85
N THR A 64 24.21 7.19 -15.57
CA THR A 64 25.39 6.76 -16.35
C THR A 64 25.78 7.79 -17.41
N GLU A 65 27.03 7.77 -17.88
CA GLU A 65 27.51 8.69 -18.94
C GLU A 65 26.64 8.63 -20.21
N GLU A 66 26.20 7.42 -20.59
CA GLU A 66 25.29 7.22 -21.72
C GLU A 66 23.95 7.95 -21.50
N LEU A 67 23.35 7.78 -20.31
CA LEU A 67 22.10 8.46 -20.00
C LEU A 67 22.26 9.97 -19.87
N GLN A 68 23.41 10.46 -19.38
CA GLN A 68 23.71 11.90 -19.35
C GLN A 68 23.69 12.47 -20.77
N ALA A 69 24.37 11.81 -21.72
CA ALA A 69 24.39 12.22 -23.13
C ALA A 69 22.99 12.19 -23.78
N LEU A 70 22.16 11.20 -23.45
CA LEU A 70 20.77 11.13 -23.94
C LEU A 70 19.86 12.22 -23.37
N ASN A 71 20.25 12.85 -22.25
CA ASN A 71 19.42 13.84 -21.56
C ASN A 71 19.82 15.30 -21.83
N THR A 72 20.97 15.57 -22.45
CA THR A 72 21.48 16.94 -22.71
C THR A 72 20.43 17.83 -23.39
N ASP A 73 19.83 17.38 -24.50
CA ASP A 73 18.91 18.22 -25.28
C ASP A 73 17.41 18.02 -24.92
N THR A 74 17.12 17.39 -23.78
CA THR A 74 15.72 17.15 -23.35
C THR A 74 15.00 18.41 -22.88
N VAL A 75 15.76 19.39 -22.39
CA VAL A 75 15.28 20.72 -21.97
C VAL A 75 16.11 21.76 -22.69
N ARG A 76 15.47 22.65 -23.44
CA ARG A 76 16.16 23.62 -24.31
C ARG A 76 15.72 25.05 -23.99
N ALA A 77 16.69 25.98 -23.96
CA ALA A 77 16.45 27.39 -23.61
C ALA A 77 15.62 28.16 -24.66
N ASP A 78 15.48 27.64 -25.87
CA ASP A 78 14.63 28.20 -26.92
C ASP A 78 13.17 27.73 -26.83
N ILE A 79 12.87 26.76 -25.94
CA ILE A 79 11.50 26.27 -25.69
C ILE A 79 11.02 26.91 -24.38
N PRO A 80 9.97 27.76 -24.39
CA PRO A 80 9.59 28.59 -23.25
C PRO A 80 8.82 27.84 -22.15
N THR A 81 9.40 26.73 -21.69
CA THR A 81 8.82 25.87 -20.67
C THR A 81 9.64 25.88 -19.38
N SER A 82 8.95 25.82 -18.26
CA SER A 82 9.54 25.54 -16.95
C SER A 82 8.72 24.48 -16.24
N SER A 83 9.35 23.78 -15.29
CA SER A 83 8.66 22.82 -14.46
C SER A 83 9.18 22.85 -13.03
N SER A 84 8.28 22.60 -12.10
CA SER A 84 8.57 22.43 -10.69
C SER A 84 7.78 21.25 -10.13
N VAL A 85 8.47 20.37 -9.40
CA VAL A 85 7.86 19.22 -8.72
C VAL A 85 7.17 19.65 -7.42
N SER A 86 5.91 19.25 -7.23
CA SER A 86 5.16 19.41 -5.97
C SER A 86 5.22 18.17 -5.10
N ASP A 87 5.03 17.00 -5.70
CA ASP A 87 4.86 15.74 -4.98
C ASP A 87 5.47 14.56 -5.74
N ILE A 88 5.98 13.59 -4.98
CA ILE A 88 6.58 12.36 -5.49
C ILE A 88 6.09 11.19 -4.64
N ASN A 89 5.39 10.26 -5.29
CA ASN A 89 4.95 9.02 -4.66
C ASN A 89 5.73 7.84 -5.25
N ILE A 90 6.32 7.02 -4.39
CA ILE A 90 6.93 5.74 -4.79
C ILE A 90 5.88 4.65 -4.60
N TRP A 91 5.52 3.97 -5.68
CA TRP A 91 4.48 2.94 -5.70
C TRP A 91 5.03 1.55 -5.44
N SER A 92 6.20 1.25 -5.99
CA SER A 92 6.87 -0.02 -5.77
C SER A 92 8.35 0.09 -6.03
N ILE A 93 9.12 -0.66 -5.25
CA ILE A 93 10.52 -0.99 -5.50
C ILE A 93 10.59 -2.51 -5.54
N SER A 94 10.93 -3.07 -6.69
CA SER A 94 11.04 -4.52 -6.86
C SER A 94 12.40 -4.86 -7.44
N GLN A 95 13.07 -5.84 -6.84
CA GLN A 95 14.30 -6.40 -7.39
C GLN A 95 13.99 -7.10 -8.72
N ASP A 96 14.68 -6.69 -9.77
CA ASP A 96 14.53 -7.24 -11.13
C ASP A 96 15.58 -8.33 -11.40
N ASN A 97 16.79 -8.14 -10.88
CA ASN A 97 17.88 -9.11 -10.83
C ASN A 97 18.77 -8.84 -9.60
N GLU A 98 19.86 -9.59 -9.41
CA GLU A 98 20.67 -9.56 -8.17
C GLU A 98 21.01 -8.14 -7.69
N ASP A 99 21.41 -7.25 -8.60
CA ASP A 99 21.89 -5.91 -8.27
C ASP A 99 21.06 -4.80 -8.95
N THR A 100 19.88 -5.11 -9.48
CA THR A 100 19.05 -4.13 -10.19
C THR A 100 17.64 -4.10 -9.64
N TYR A 101 17.13 -2.88 -9.46
CA TYR A 101 15.81 -2.59 -8.94
C TYR A 101 15.00 -1.81 -9.96
N ALA A 102 13.76 -2.24 -10.14
CA ALA A 102 12.73 -1.48 -10.83
C ALA A 102 12.00 -0.61 -9.82
N VAL A 103 11.94 0.69 -10.08
CA VAL A 103 11.17 1.64 -9.26
C VAL A 103 10.04 2.23 -10.08
N VAL A 104 8.81 2.09 -9.57
CA VAL A 104 7.62 2.75 -10.13
C VAL A 104 7.27 3.92 -9.23
N TYR A 105 7.18 5.11 -9.82
CA TYR A 105 6.83 6.34 -9.10
C TYR A 105 5.84 7.19 -9.89
N SER A 106 5.10 8.05 -9.20
CA SER A 106 4.39 9.16 -9.83
C SER A 106 4.95 10.48 -9.38
N VAL A 107 5.08 11.42 -10.31
CA VAL A 107 5.48 12.79 -10.05
C VAL A 107 4.33 13.73 -10.40
N GLU A 108 4.03 14.65 -9.50
CA GLU A 108 3.16 15.79 -9.76
C GLU A 108 4.04 17.02 -10.01
N GLN A 109 3.79 17.70 -11.11
CA GLN A 109 4.56 18.85 -11.55
C GLN A 109 3.66 19.95 -12.05
N LYS A 110 4.07 21.19 -11.77
CA LYS A 110 3.50 22.37 -12.41
C LYS A 110 4.37 22.71 -13.61
N VAL A 111 3.87 22.44 -14.81
CA VAL A 111 4.53 22.85 -16.06
C VAL A 111 3.97 24.19 -16.47
N THR A 112 4.85 25.13 -16.83
CA THR A 112 4.46 26.44 -17.35
C THR A 112 5.01 26.60 -18.74
N GLU A 113 4.15 26.94 -19.70
CA GLU A 113 4.52 27.33 -21.06
C GLU A 113 4.05 28.76 -21.27
N ASP A 114 4.99 29.68 -21.55
CA ASP A 114 4.76 31.12 -21.59
C ASP A 114 4.09 31.67 -20.31
N LYS A 115 2.77 31.89 -20.36
CA LYS A 115 1.95 32.43 -19.25
C LYS A 115 0.96 31.40 -18.70
N ASN A 116 0.84 30.25 -19.34
CA ASN A 116 -0.10 29.21 -18.97
C ASN A 116 0.61 28.19 -18.09
N SER A 117 -0.03 27.80 -17.00
CA SER A 117 0.48 26.75 -16.13
C SER A 117 -0.55 25.65 -15.96
N GLU A 118 -0.09 24.41 -16.01
CA GLU A 118 -0.91 23.22 -15.79
C GLU A 118 -0.26 22.30 -14.75
N TRP A 119 -1.10 21.67 -13.94
CA TRP A 119 -0.68 20.59 -13.05
C TRP A 119 -0.81 19.27 -13.79
N ILE A 120 0.30 18.56 -13.91
CA ILE A 120 0.36 17.28 -14.59
C ILE A 120 0.84 16.23 -13.59
N ARG A 121 0.13 15.11 -13.55
CA ARG A 121 0.54 13.92 -12.80
C ARG A 121 0.75 12.77 -13.74
N SER A 122 1.96 12.21 -13.71
CA SER A 122 2.35 11.09 -14.56
C SER A 122 3.05 10.01 -13.74
N THR A 123 2.93 8.76 -14.17
CA THR A 123 3.58 7.60 -13.54
C THR A 123 4.65 7.05 -14.47
N TYR A 124 5.80 6.73 -13.91
CA TYR A 124 6.96 6.25 -14.64
C TYR A 124 7.61 5.05 -13.95
N ARG A 125 8.40 4.32 -14.72
CA ARG A 125 9.31 3.27 -14.26
C ARG A 125 10.74 3.65 -14.62
N ILE A 126 11.68 3.43 -13.70
CA ILE A 126 13.14 3.51 -13.91
C ILE A 126 13.82 2.23 -13.45
N MET A 127 15.07 2.05 -13.89
CA MET A 127 15.96 0.98 -13.42
C MET A 127 17.14 1.59 -12.68
N ILE A 128 17.47 1.02 -11.53
CA ILE A 128 18.59 1.43 -10.68
C ILE A 128 19.47 0.22 -10.44
N HIS A 129 20.76 0.35 -10.70
CA HIS A 129 21.77 -0.61 -10.26
C HIS A 129 22.30 -0.21 -8.89
N GLN A 130 22.49 -1.18 -8.00
CA GLN A 130 23.14 -1.02 -6.71
C GLN A 130 24.41 -1.86 -6.65
N ASP A 131 25.56 -1.25 -6.37
CA ASP A 131 26.81 -2.00 -6.22
C ASP A 131 26.92 -2.70 -4.84
N ASN A 132 27.95 -3.51 -4.67
CA ASN A 132 28.23 -4.25 -3.44
C ASN A 132 28.55 -3.39 -2.21
N THR A 133 28.76 -2.09 -2.37
CA THR A 133 28.94 -1.11 -1.29
C THR A 133 27.68 -0.27 -1.03
N GLY A 134 26.63 -0.48 -1.82
CA GLY A 134 25.36 0.20 -1.69
C GLY A 134 25.23 1.48 -2.51
N ASN A 135 26.19 1.83 -3.37
CA ASN A 135 26.07 2.99 -4.26
C ASN A 135 25.04 2.72 -5.36
N LEU A 136 24.37 3.78 -5.81
CA LEU A 136 23.24 3.69 -6.71
C LEU A 136 23.51 4.46 -8.00
N VAL A 137 23.09 3.91 -9.13
CA VAL A 137 23.11 4.58 -10.43
C VAL A 137 21.88 4.20 -11.24
N ILE A 138 21.30 5.17 -11.94
CA ILE A 138 20.18 4.95 -12.84
C ILE A 138 20.72 4.40 -14.15
N THR A 139 20.20 3.25 -14.56
CA THR A 139 20.59 2.54 -15.78
C THR A 139 19.53 2.60 -16.87
N GLN A 140 18.33 3.10 -16.56
CA GLN A 140 17.28 3.36 -17.55
C GLN A 140 16.52 4.66 -17.24
N ASN A 141 16.36 5.51 -18.26
CA ASN A 141 15.55 6.74 -18.20
C ASN A 141 14.07 6.46 -17.86
N PRO A 142 13.36 7.44 -17.26
CA PRO A 142 11.93 7.32 -16.98
C PRO A 142 11.11 6.90 -18.19
N THR A 143 10.40 5.78 -18.06
CA THR A 143 9.49 5.25 -19.09
C THR A 143 8.05 5.32 -18.57
N LEU A 144 7.10 5.79 -19.39
CA LEU A 144 5.69 5.92 -18.97
C LEU A 144 5.14 4.58 -18.46
N TRP A 145 4.42 4.62 -17.35
CA TRP A 145 3.90 3.44 -16.68
C TRP A 145 2.46 3.62 -16.22
N SER A 146 1.77 2.51 -15.99
CA SER A 146 0.40 2.50 -15.46
C SER A 146 0.39 2.75 -13.95
N LEU A 147 -0.45 3.67 -13.50
CA LEU A 147 -0.71 3.88 -12.08
C LEU A 147 -1.40 2.64 -11.47
N PRO A 148 -1.00 2.17 -10.27
CA PRO A 148 -1.76 1.14 -9.55
C PRO A 148 -3.20 1.58 -9.31
N ASN A 149 -4.14 0.66 -9.51
CA ASN A 149 -5.56 0.92 -9.30
C ASN A 149 -6.02 0.51 -7.91
N LYS A 150 -7.05 1.20 -7.40
CA LYS A 150 -7.76 0.79 -6.19
C LYS A 150 -8.28 -0.64 -6.36
N SER A 151 -7.99 -1.50 -5.39
CA SER A 151 -8.56 -2.85 -5.32
C SER A 151 -10.09 -2.79 -5.22
N ASP A 152 -10.76 -3.69 -5.92
CA ASP A 152 -12.21 -3.91 -5.82
C ASP A 152 -12.58 -4.85 -4.66
N TYR A 153 -11.61 -5.25 -3.84
CA TYR A 153 -11.82 -6.09 -2.67
C TYR A 153 -12.90 -5.52 -1.76
N LYS A 154 -13.93 -6.34 -1.54
CA LYS A 154 -14.95 -6.12 -0.52
C LYS A 154 -14.79 -7.22 0.52
N PRO A 155 -14.65 -6.88 1.80
CA PRO A 155 -14.64 -7.90 2.84
C PRO A 155 -15.96 -8.68 2.79
N LYS A 156 -15.90 -10.00 2.99
CA LYS A 156 -17.11 -10.80 3.17
C LYS A 156 -17.85 -10.26 4.39
N GLN A 157 -19.12 -9.91 4.21
CA GLN A 157 -19.97 -9.60 5.35
C GLN A 157 -20.14 -10.88 6.18
N PRO A 158 -20.01 -10.81 7.51
CA PRO A 158 -20.39 -11.93 8.35
C PRO A 158 -21.87 -12.23 8.08
N GLU A 159 -22.19 -13.51 7.90
CA GLU A 159 -23.56 -13.98 7.76
C GLU A 159 -23.97 -14.69 9.05
N SER A 160 -25.24 -14.61 9.42
CA SER A 160 -25.72 -15.43 10.53
C SER A 160 -25.63 -16.90 10.10
N ASN A 161 -25.03 -17.72 10.95
CA ASN A 161 -24.94 -19.17 10.74
C ASN A 161 -26.16 -19.92 11.31
N GLY A 162 -27.21 -19.19 11.77
CA GLY A 162 -28.43 -19.77 12.32
C GLY A 162 -28.27 -20.53 13.64
N THR A 163 -27.13 -20.37 14.33
CA THR A 163 -26.81 -21.12 15.56
C THR A 163 -27.29 -20.46 16.85
N VAL A 164 -27.80 -19.23 16.74
CA VAL A 164 -28.33 -18.44 17.86
C VAL A 164 -29.85 -18.38 17.70
N ASP A 165 -30.55 -18.90 18.69
CA ASP A 165 -32.01 -18.86 18.81
C ASP A 165 -32.53 -17.43 19.07
N SER A 166 -33.81 -17.18 18.78
CA SER A 166 -34.42 -15.85 18.89
C SER A 166 -34.35 -15.26 20.29
N ASP A 167 -34.52 -16.10 21.31
CA ASP A 167 -34.55 -15.66 22.70
C ASP A 167 -33.15 -15.17 23.11
N THR A 168 -32.10 -15.94 22.77
CA THR A 168 -30.72 -15.47 22.96
C THR A 168 -30.42 -14.21 22.15
N ILE A 169 -30.88 -14.11 20.89
CA ILE A 169 -30.67 -12.88 20.08
C ILE A 169 -31.27 -11.68 20.79
N GLN A 170 -32.49 -11.81 21.33
CA GLN A 170 -33.16 -10.74 22.07
C GLN A 170 -32.38 -10.37 23.34
N GLU A 171 -32.01 -11.34 24.16
CA GLU A 171 -31.26 -11.09 25.41
C GLU A 171 -29.92 -10.38 25.15
N VAL A 172 -29.17 -10.83 24.13
CA VAL A 172 -27.88 -10.22 23.77
C VAL A 172 -28.09 -8.81 23.21
N THR A 173 -29.14 -8.60 22.41
CA THR A 173 -29.48 -7.27 21.87
C THR A 173 -29.79 -6.29 23.00
N GLU A 174 -30.69 -6.65 23.92
CA GLU A 174 -31.07 -5.81 25.07
C GLU A 174 -29.86 -5.50 25.98
N PHE A 175 -28.99 -6.49 26.19
CA PHE A 175 -27.73 -6.30 26.90
C PHE A 175 -26.84 -5.26 26.19
N LEU A 176 -26.61 -5.41 24.89
CA LEU A 176 -25.74 -4.52 24.11
C LEU A 176 -26.29 -3.09 24.06
N GLU A 177 -27.59 -2.92 23.86
CA GLU A 177 -28.22 -1.59 23.87
C GLU A 177 -28.06 -0.89 25.23
N THR A 178 -28.31 -1.63 26.32
CA THR A 178 -28.11 -1.12 27.69
C THR A 178 -26.64 -0.77 27.94
N PHE A 179 -25.74 -1.67 27.55
CA PHE A 179 -24.31 -1.48 27.73
C PHE A 179 -23.81 -0.27 26.95
N PHE A 180 -24.17 -0.11 25.68
CA PHE A 180 -23.71 1.02 24.86
C PHE A 180 -24.34 2.35 25.25
N ALA A 181 -25.57 2.36 25.79
CA ALA A 181 -26.15 3.57 26.38
C ALA A 181 -25.38 4.03 27.63
N PHE A 182 -24.83 3.08 28.39
CA PHE A 182 -24.10 3.33 29.64
C PHE A 182 -22.60 3.63 29.43
N TYR A 183 -21.95 2.90 28.52
CA TYR A 183 -20.49 2.88 28.35
C TYR A 183 -19.81 4.26 28.21
N PRO A 184 -20.35 5.25 27.49
CA PRO A 184 -19.69 6.55 27.31
C PRO A 184 -19.33 7.28 28.61
N THR A 185 -20.15 7.10 29.66
CA THR A 185 -20.02 7.77 30.95
C THR A 185 -19.61 6.85 32.10
N ALA A 186 -19.46 5.55 31.81
CA ALA A 186 -19.09 4.54 32.79
C ALA A 186 -17.73 4.82 33.45
N THR A 187 -17.62 4.48 34.72
CA THR A 187 -16.34 4.43 35.46
C THR A 187 -15.67 3.06 35.35
N ASP A 188 -14.37 2.96 35.68
CA ASP A 188 -13.64 1.69 35.67
C ASP A 188 -14.32 0.61 36.52
N LYS A 189 -14.86 1.03 37.68
CA LYS A 189 -15.55 0.12 38.60
C LYS A 189 -16.84 -0.42 38.01
N GLU A 190 -17.57 0.40 37.28
CA GLU A 190 -18.83 -0.02 36.67
C GLU A 190 -18.57 -0.89 35.44
N LEU A 191 -17.55 -0.57 34.62
CA LEU A 191 -17.17 -1.41 33.47
C LEU A 191 -16.70 -2.80 33.85
N ALA A 192 -16.08 -2.97 35.02
CA ALA A 192 -15.64 -4.27 35.51
C ALA A 192 -16.78 -5.30 35.68
N TYR A 193 -18.05 -4.85 35.76
CA TYR A 193 -19.21 -5.74 35.80
C TYR A 193 -19.66 -6.25 34.42
N TYR A 194 -19.30 -5.55 33.35
CA TYR A 194 -19.74 -5.85 31.98
C TYR A 194 -18.60 -6.41 31.11
N VAL A 195 -17.36 -6.05 31.40
CA VAL A 195 -16.21 -6.29 30.53
C VAL A 195 -15.14 -7.10 31.25
N GLN A 196 -14.79 -8.24 30.67
CA GLN A 196 -13.69 -9.06 31.19
C GLN A 196 -12.32 -8.45 30.83
N ASN A 197 -11.34 -8.62 31.72
CA ASN A 197 -9.93 -8.28 31.50
C ASN A 197 -9.66 -6.82 31.10
N ASN A 198 -10.52 -5.88 31.48
CA ASN A 198 -10.39 -4.46 31.12
C ASN A 198 -10.20 -4.25 29.61
N ALA A 199 -10.88 -5.07 28.78
CA ALA A 199 -10.74 -5.05 27.33
C ALA A 199 -11.23 -3.74 26.66
N LEU A 200 -12.03 -2.93 27.38
CA LEU A 200 -12.58 -1.67 26.89
C LEU A 200 -12.07 -0.50 27.74
N PRO A 201 -11.48 0.55 27.10
CA PRO A 201 -11.02 1.74 27.81
C PRO A 201 -12.17 2.68 28.19
N LEU A 202 -11.95 3.56 29.17
CA LEU A 202 -12.93 4.62 29.48
C LEU A 202 -13.06 5.61 28.32
N ILE A 203 -14.30 5.97 27.98
CA ILE A 203 -14.60 7.04 27.02
C ILE A 203 -14.59 8.41 27.74
N GLY A 204 -15.33 8.53 28.85
CA GLY A 204 -15.40 9.76 29.65
C GLY A 204 -16.03 10.94 28.91
N LYS A 205 -17.02 10.68 28.04
CA LYS A 205 -17.72 11.67 27.23
C LYS A 205 -19.22 11.45 27.31
N ASP A 206 -19.98 12.54 27.20
CA ASP A 206 -21.44 12.52 27.18
C ASP A 206 -21.95 12.18 25.76
N TYR A 207 -21.68 10.95 25.31
CA TYR A 207 -22.22 10.44 24.06
C TYR A 207 -23.54 9.72 24.29
N LEU A 208 -24.44 9.86 23.32
CA LEU A 208 -25.73 9.16 23.31
C LEU A 208 -25.65 7.97 22.37
N PHE A 209 -26.03 6.80 22.88
CA PHE A 209 -26.25 5.63 22.04
C PHE A 209 -27.48 5.87 21.14
N SER A 210 -27.34 5.50 19.86
CA SER A 210 -28.42 5.65 18.86
C SER A 210 -29.14 4.31 18.65
N GLU A 211 -28.45 3.34 18.04
CA GLU A 211 -29.02 2.01 17.73
C GLU A 211 -27.91 1.00 17.36
N LEU A 212 -28.27 -0.28 17.34
CA LEU A 212 -27.47 -1.35 16.72
C LEU A 212 -27.84 -1.48 15.23
N ILE A 213 -26.88 -1.32 14.33
CA ILE A 213 -27.13 -1.38 12.88
C ILE A 213 -26.75 -2.77 12.36
N ASN A 214 -27.75 -3.54 11.92
CA ASN A 214 -27.61 -4.87 11.29
C ASN A 214 -26.67 -5.84 12.05
N PRO A 215 -26.91 -6.10 13.36
CA PRO A 215 -26.08 -7.04 14.12
C PRO A 215 -26.17 -8.46 13.54
N VAL A 216 -25.04 -9.17 13.50
CA VAL A 216 -24.97 -10.53 12.97
C VAL A 216 -24.54 -11.49 14.07
N PHE A 217 -25.47 -12.32 14.52
CA PHE A 217 -25.23 -13.24 15.62
C PHE A 217 -24.70 -14.60 15.14
N GLN A 218 -23.62 -15.05 15.78
CA GLN A 218 -23.03 -16.37 15.58
C GLN A 218 -22.66 -16.99 16.93
N ARG A 219 -22.95 -18.29 17.12
CA ARG A 219 -22.51 -19.05 18.29
C ARG A 219 -21.27 -19.86 17.95
N SER A 220 -20.26 -19.82 18.81
CA SER A 220 -19.15 -20.79 18.81
C SER A 220 -18.88 -21.23 20.24
N GLY A 221 -19.13 -22.51 20.51
CA GLY A 221 -19.14 -23.05 21.87
C GLY A 221 -20.17 -22.34 22.75
N ASN A 222 -19.72 -21.85 23.92
CA ASN A 222 -20.55 -21.11 24.87
C ASN A 222 -20.52 -19.58 24.63
N GLN A 223 -19.92 -19.11 23.53
CA GLN A 223 -19.80 -17.69 23.23
C GLN A 223 -20.70 -17.31 22.06
N VAL A 224 -21.35 -16.16 22.18
CA VAL A 224 -22.09 -15.50 21.10
C VAL A 224 -21.23 -14.33 20.61
N TYR A 225 -21.03 -14.28 19.29
CA TYR A 225 -20.35 -13.22 18.57
C TYR A 225 -21.39 -12.38 17.85
N VAL A 226 -21.22 -11.06 17.87
CA VAL A 226 -22.12 -10.05 17.29
C VAL A 226 -21.31 -9.08 16.45
#